data_AF-A0A2V9DS44-F1
#
_entry.id   AF-A0A2V9DS44-F1
#
_cell.length_a   1.000
_cell.length_b   1.000
_cell.length_c   1.000
_cell.angle_alpha   90.00
_cell.angle_beta   90.00
_cell.angle_gamma   90.00
#
_symmetry.space_group_name_H-M   'P 1'
#
loop_
_entity.id
_entity.type
_entity.pdbx_description
1 polymer ?
#
loop_
_entity_poly.entity_id
_entity_poly.type
_entity_poly.pdbx_seq_one_letter_code
_entity_poly.pdbx_strand_id
1 'polypeptide(L)'
;MFEFLFKYPASAFSRGELVLLANWPRWILGFLLLATSTGFALLLRAKLPKTIPALRSWRMAVLWFLQTALAALLLTLLWQPALMVAELKPQQNIIAVVVDDSRSMGITENGSTRQTEAVKALQGGVLSGL
;
A
#
# COMPACT_ATOMS: atom_id res chain seq x y z
N MET A 1 -20.95 -5.18 1.84
CA MET A 1 -20.71 -5.57 0.43
C MET A 1 -19.24 -5.52 0.04
N PHE A 2 -18.48 -4.47 0.39
CA PHE A 2 -17.05 -4.38 0.07
C PHE A 2 -16.23 -5.56 0.62
N GLU A 3 -16.47 -5.93 1.88
CA GLU A 3 -15.81 -7.07 2.55
C GLU A 3 -16.13 -8.45 1.95
N PHE A 4 -17.16 -8.55 1.10
CA PHE A 4 -17.46 -9.78 0.39
C PHE A 4 -16.52 -10.00 -0.82
N LEU A 5 -16.16 -8.91 -1.50
CA LEU A 5 -15.24 -8.93 -2.65
C LEU A 5 -13.78 -8.81 -2.22
N PHE A 6 -13.53 -8.10 -1.13
CA PHE A 6 -12.19 -7.79 -0.63
C PHE A 6 -12.04 -8.27 0.81
N LYS A 7 -10.93 -8.94 1.10
CA LYS A 7 -10.65 -9.49 2.44
C LYS A 7 -10.59 -8.42 3.55
N TYR A 8 -10.27 -7.18 3.20
CA TYR A 8 -10.05 -6.10 4.16
C TYR A 8 -11.18 -5.05 4.13
N PRO A 9 -11.51 -4.42 5.27
CA PRO A 9 -12.55 -3.39 5.34
C PRO A 9 -12.15 -2.15 4.53
N ALA A 10 -13.14 -1.38 4.07
CA ALA A 10 -12.90 -0.16 3.30
C ALA A 10 -12.05 0.87 4.07
N SER A 11 -12.11 0.87 5.40
CA SER A 11 -11.27 1.72 6.27
C SER A 11 -9.77 1.37 6.24
N ALA A 12 -9.41 0.13 5.88
CA ALA A 12 -8.02 -0.24 5.63
C ALA A 12 -7.55 0.30 4.28
N PHE A 13 -8.42 0.27 3.26
CA PHE A 13 -8.12 0.81 1.93
C PHE A 13 -8.01 2.34 1.92
N SER A 14 -8.72 3.05 2.80
CA SER A 14 -8.60 4.51 2.91
C SER A 14 -7.32 4.96 3.62
N ARG A 15 -6.70 4.08 4.42
CA ARG A 15 -5.45 4.37 5.14
C ARG A 15 -4.21 3.72 4.50
N GLY A 16 -4.41 2.73 3.64
CA GLY A 16 -3.34 2.00 2.98
C GLY A 16 -3.07 2.51 1.57
N GLU A 17 -1.87 2.23 1.08
CA GLU A 17 -1.46 2.46 -0.29
C GLU A 17 -1.60 1.17 -1.11
N LEU A 18 -2.23 1.27 -2.28
CA LEU A 18 -2.30 0.14 -3.22
C LEU A 18 -0.99 0.05 -4.00
N VAL A 19 -0.27 -1.04 -3.79
CA VAL A 19 1.02 -1.31 -4.42
C VAL A 19 0.95 -2.58 -5.25
N LEU A 20 1.73 -2.63 -6.34
CA LEU A 20 1.88 -3.84 -7.14
C LEU A 20 3.22 -4.47 -6.75
N LEU A 21 3.17 -5.65 -6.14
CA LEU A 21 4.37 -6.31 -5.62
C LEU A 21 5.19 -7.05 -6.68
N ALA A 22 4.63 -7.24 -7.88
CA ALA A 22 5.35 -7.90 -8.95
C ALA A 22 6.65 -7.15 -9.32
N ASN A 23 7.74 -7.90 -9.49
CA ASN A 23 9.07 -7.38 -9.84
C ASN A 23 9.15 -6.84 -11.29
N TRP A 24 8.02 -6.79 -12.00
CA TRP A 24 7.93 -6.39 -13.39
C TRP A 24 7.51 -4.92 -13.50
N PRO A 25 8.14 -4.14 -14.39
CA PRO A 25 7.76 -2.75 -14.60
C PRO A 25 6.26 -2.56 -14.90
N ARG A 26 5.67 -1.52 -14.31
CA ARG A 26 4.25 -1.16 -14.50
C ARG A 26 3.87 -0.89 -15.96
N TRP A 27 4.81 -0.45 -16.79
CA TRP A 27 4.56 -0.22 -18.21
C TRP A 27 4.28 -1.51 -18.98
N ILE A 28 4.83 -2.65 -18.55
CA ILE A 28 4.58 -3.96 -19.18
C ILE A 28 3.12 -4.37 -18.97
N LEU A 29 2.57 -4.13 -17.77
CA LEU A 29 1.14 -4.36 -17.51
C LEU A 29 0.27 -3.52 -18.46
N GLY A 30 0.58 -2.22 -18.59
CA GLY A 30 -0.13 -1.33 -19.51
C GLY A 30 -0.05 -1.83 -20.96
N PHE A 31 1.12 -2.29 -21.40
CA PHE A 31 1.29 -2.86 -22.73
C PHE A 31 0.47 -4.14 -22.93
N LEU A 32 0.48 -5.07 -21.97
CA LEU A 32 -0.30 -6.31 -22.05
C LEU A 32 -1.82 -6.06 -22.05
N LEU A 33 -2.28 -5.07 -21.29
CA LEU A 33 -3.69 -4.66 -21.31
C LEU A 33 -4.10 -4.12 -22.69
N LEU A 34 -3.26 -3.28 -23.30
CA LEU A 34 -3.53 -2.75 -24.64
C LEU A 34 -3.45 -3.85 -25.71
N ALA A 35 -2.46 -4.74 -25.61
CA ALA A 35 -2.27 -5.84 -26.55
C ALA A 35 -3.44 -6.83 -26.50
N THR A 36 -3.91 -7.22 -25.30
CA THR A 36 -5.07 -8.12 -25.14
C THR A 36 -6.36 -7.47 -25.64
N SER A 37 -6.60 -6.19 -25.30
CA SER A 37 -7.78 -5.45 -25.75
C SER A 37 -7.86 -5.33 -27.27
N THR A 38 -6.74 -4.96 -27.90
CA THR A 38 -6.64 -4.86 -29.36
C THR A 38 -6.73 -6.23 -30.02
N GLY A 39 -6.08 -7.25 -29.44
CA GLY A 39 -6.13 -8.63 -29.92
C GLY A 39 -7.56 -9.17 -29.97
N PHE A 40 -8.34 -9.02 -28.90
CA PHE A 40 -9.73 -9.45 -28.88
C PHE A 40 -10.60 -8.67 -29.88
N ALA A 41 -10.39 -7.35 -30.01
CA ALA A 41 -11.12 -6.54 -30.99
C ALA A 41 -10.88 -7.02 -32.43
N LEU A 42 -9.62 -7.32 -32.79
CA LEU A 42 -9.25 -7.81 -34.12
C LEU A 42 -9.78 -9.23 -34.37
N LEU A 43 -9.66 -10.13 -33.39
CA LEU A 43 -10.15 -11.51 -33.51
C LEU A 43 -11.67 -11.57 -33.71
N LEU A 44 -12.43 -10.75 -32.96
CA LEU A 44 -13.89 -10.66 -33.11
C LEU A 44 -14.29 -10.06 -34.46
N ARG A 45 -13.52 -9.10 -34.99
CA ARG A 45 -13.74 -8.55 -36.33
C ARG A 45 -13.42 -9.57 -37.44
N ALA A 46 -12.36 -10.35 -37.28
CA ALA A 46 -11.89 -11.30 -38.30
C ALA A 46 -12.78 -12.55 -38.41
N LYS A 47 -13.34 -13.04 -37.31
CA LYS A 47 -14.02 -14.36 -37.26
C LYS A 47 -15.51 -14.36 -37.64
N LEU A 48 -16.15 -13.21 -37.87
CA LEU A 48 -17.61 -13.20 -38.11
C LEU A 48 -18.04 -12.72 -39.52
N PRO A 49 -18.89 -13.48 -40.24
CA PRO A 49 -19.33 -13.19 -41.62
C PRO A 49 -20.31 -12.01 -41.71
N LYS A 50 -20.15 -11.11 -42.69
CA LYS A 50 -20.75 -9.74 -42.79
C LYS A 50 -22.29 -9.60 -42.82
N THR A 51 -23.09 -10.64 -42.58
CA THR A 51 -24.44 -10.71 -43.14
C THR A 51 -25.62 -10.13 -42.33
N ILE A 52 -25.51 -9.70 -41.06
CA ILE A 52 -26.60 -8.95 -40.36
C ILE A 52 -26.03 -7.94 -39.32
N PRO A 53 -26.31 -6.61 -39.38
CA PRO A 53 -25.49 -5.59 -38.68
C PRO A 53 -25.93 -5.17 -37.26
N ALA A 54 -27.23 -5.04 -36.97
CA ALA A 54 -27.71 -4.30 -35.80
C ALA A 54 -27.58 -5.06 -34.46
N LEU A 55 -28.18 -6.25 -34.34
CA LEU A 55 -28.11 -7.08 -33.12
C LEU A 55 -26.70 -7.64 -32.85
N ARG A 56 -25.86 -7.69 -33.88
CA ARG A 56 -24.49 -8.18 -33.80
C ARG A 56 -23.55 -7.15 -33.17
N SER A 57 -23.75 -5.86 -33.42
CA SER A 57 -22.84 -4.81 -32.91
C SER A 57 -22.87 -4.71 -31.39
N TRP A 58 -24.05 -4.78 -30.78
CA TRP A 58 -24.19 -4.83 -29.31
C TRP A 58 -23.57 -6.11 -28.72
N ARG A 59 -23.90 -7.28 -29.29
CA ARG A 59 -23.32 -8.55 -28.82
C ARG A 59 -21.79 -8.56 -28.95
N MET A 60 -21.23 -8.01 -30.03
CA MET A 60 -19.79 -7.87 -30.20
C MET A 60 -19.17 -6.96 -29.15
N ALA A 61 -19.80 -5.80 -28.86
CA ALA A 61 -19.32 -4.89 -27.82
C ALA A 61 -19.33 -5.56 -26.44
N VAL A 62 -20.41 -6.26 -26.09
CA VAL A 62 -20.52 -6.98 -24.81
C VAL A 62 -19.51 -8.11 -24.71
N LEU A 63 -19.34 -8.93 -25.75
CA LEU A 63 -18.37 -10.04 -25.74
C LEU A 63 -16.94 -9.52 -25.67
N TRP A 64 -16.60 -8.49 -26.45
CA TRP A 64 -15.31 -7.83 -26.38
C TRP A 64 -15.06 -7.27 -24.97
N PHE A 65 -16.03 -6.56 -24.40
CA PHE A 65 -15.92 -5.99 -23.06
C PHE A 65 -15.72 -7.08 -21.99
N LEU A 66 -16.51 -8.16 -22.02
CA LEU A 66 -16.37 -9.25 -21.06
C LEU A 66 -15.02 -9.97 -21.17
N GLN A 67 -14.54 -10.24 -22.39
CA GLN A 67 -13.25 -10.89 -22.61
C GLN A 67 -12.08 -9.99 -22.16
N THR A 68 -12.14 -8.70 -22.51
CA THR A 68 -11.12 -7.73 -22.12
C THR A 68 -11.12 -7.47 -20.63
N ALA A 69 -12.30 -7.36 -19.99
CA ALA A 69 -12.43 -7.22 -18.55
C ALA A 69 -11.87 -8.44 -17.80
N LEU A 70 -12.18 -9.65 -18.26
CA LEU A 70 -11.63 -10.88 -17.68
C LEU A 70 -10.10 -10.94 -17.82
N ALA A 71 -9.56 -10.66 -19.00
CA ALA A 71 -8.12 -10.63 -19.22
C ALA A 71 -7.44 -9.55 -18.37
N ALA A 72 -8.04 -8.36 -18.28
CA ALA A 72 -7.53 -7.28 -17.46
C ALA A 72 -7.52 -7.65 -15.97
N LEU A 73 -8.57 -8.32 -15.49
CA LEU A 73 -8.63 -8.83 -14.13
C LEU A 73 -7.50 -9.82 -13.86
N LEU A 74 -7.31 -10.82 -14.74
CA LEU A 74 -6.25 -11.82 -14.59
C LEU A 74 -4.85 -11.20 -14.64
N LEU A 75 -4.60 -10.28 -15.57
CA LEU A 75 -3.33 -9.57 -15.67
C LEU A 75 -3.08 -8.71 -14.43
N THR A 76 -4.10 -8.02 -13.91
CA THR A 76 -3.97 -7.22 -12.69
C THR A 76 -3.64 -8.11 -11.50
N LEU A 77 -4.32 -9.26 -11.35
CA LEU A 77 -4.05 -10.22 -10.28
C LEU A 77 -2.64 -10.83 -10.40
N LEU A 78 -2.14 -11.03 -11.62
CA LEU A 78 -0.77 -11.50 -11.86
C LEU A 78 0.28 -10.51 -11.36
N TRP A 79 -0.04 -9.21 -11.34
CA TRP A 79 0.83 -8.16 -10.78
C TRP A 79 0.84 -8.09 -9.25
N GLN A 80 0.16 -9.03 -8.58
CA GLN A 80 0.10 -9.14 -7.12
C GLN A 80 -0.28 -7.82 -6.45
N PRO A 81 -1.52 -7.34 -6.65
CA PRO A 81 -1.99 -6.14 -6.00
C PRO A 81 -2.03 -6.37 -4.49
N ALA A 82 -1.38 -5.51 -3.74
CA ALA A 82 -1.32 -5.56 -2.30
C ALA A 82 -1.70 -4.22 -1.69
N LEU A 83 -2.23 -4.28 -0.48
CA LEU A 83 -2.55 -3.11 0.32
C LEU A 83 -1.48 -2.95 1.39
N MET A 84 -0.67 -1.91 1.28
CA MET A 84 0.34 -1.57 2.27
C MET A 84 -0.28 -0.61 3.28
N VAL A 85 -0.47 -1.05 4.53
CA VAL A 85 -0.99 -0.20 5.60
C VAL A 85 0.15 0.15 6.55
N ALA A 86 0.45 1.44 6.69
CA ALA A 86 1.37 1.93 7.70
C ALA A 86 0.64 1.95 9.05
N GLU A 87 0.79 0.88 9.83
CA GLU A 87 0.34 0.89 11.23
C GLU A 87 1.44 1.51 12.11
N LEU A 88 1.14 2.66 12.72
CA LEU A 88 1.87 3.10 13.91
C LEU A 88 1.52 2.11 15.01
N LYS A 89 2.41 1.17 15.33
CA LYS A 89 2.24 0.33 16.51
C LYS A 89 2.21 1.23 17.75
N PRO A 90 1.06 1.39 18.44
CA PRO A 90 1.07 2.08 19.71
C PRO A 90 1.96 1.26 20.65
N GLN A 91 2.91 1.90 21.36
CA GLN A 91 3.84 1.28 22.34
C GLN A 91 5.21 0.76 21.83
N GLN A 92 5.65 1.06 20.60
CA GLN A 92 7.05 0.76 20.18
C GLN A 92 8.04 1.94 20.26
N ASN A 93 7.70 3.00 21.00
CA ASN A 93 8.66 4.07 21.29
C ASN A 93 9.49 3.69 22.51
N ILE A 94 10.55 2.90 22.30
CA ILE A 94 11.55 2.64 23.34
C ILE A 94 12.52 3.82 23.34
N ILE A 95 12.47 4.65 24.39
CA ILE A 95 13.45 5.72 24.61
C ILE A 95 14.53 5.16 25.52
N ALA A 96 15.72 4.90 24.98
CA ALA A 96 16.88 4.56 25.78
C ALA A 96 17.53 5.85 26.30
N VAL A 97 17.46 6.07 27.60
CA VAL A 97 18.13 7.20 28.27
C VAL A 97 19.42 6.68 28.91
N VAL A 98 20.56 7.24 28.50
CA VAL A 98 21.86 6.93 29.08
C VAL A 98 22.28 8.10 29.97
N VAL A 99 22.61 7.81 31.22
CA VAL A 99 23.12 8.78 32.20
C VAL A 99 24.59 8.47 32.46
N ASP A 100 25.45 9.48 32.36
CA ASP A 100 26.86 9.35 32.73
C ASP A 100 26.99 9.23 34.26
N ASP A 101 27.74 8.23 34.73
CA ASP A 101 28.05 7.95 36.14
C ASP A 101 29.56 8.08 36.43
N SER A 102 30.27 8.86 35.61
CA SER A 102 31.68 9.14 35.80
C SER A 102 31.97 9.84 37.15
N ARG A 103 33.20 9.72 37.67
CA ARG A 103 33.62 10.37 38.93
C ARG A 103 33.37 11.89 38.95
N SER A 104 33.40 12.56 37.81
CA SER A 104 33.09 13.98 37.67
C SER A 104 31.62 14.32 37.92
N MET A 105 30.71 13.36 37.78
CA MET A 105 29.28 13.55 38.03
C MET A 105 28.94 13.60 39.52
N GLY A 106 29.83 13.07 40.37
CA GLY A 106 29.75 13.15 41.83
C GLY A 106 30.28 14.47 42.42
N ILE A 107 30.79 15.39 41.59
CA ILE A 107 31.24 16.71 42.05
C ILE A 107 30.00 17.53 42.45
N THR A 108 30.05 18.13 43.63
CA THR A 108 29.01 19.02 44.13
C THR A 108 29.16 20.42 43.53
N GLU A 109 28.08 20.90 42.92
CA GLU A 109 27.98 22.24 42.34
C GLU A 109 26.63 22.81 42.79
N ASN A 110 26.61 24.05 43.31
CA ASN A 110 25.40 24.70 43.82
C ASN A 110 24.60 23.88 44.86
N GLY A 111 25.29 23.08 45.67
CA GLY A 111 24.69 22.30 46.76
C GLY A 111 24.09 20.95 46.35
N SER A 112 24.24 20.50 45.10
CA SER A 112 23.84 19.15 44.66
C SER A 112 24.87 18.53 43.71
N THR A 113 24.87 17.22 43.52
CA THR A 113 25.77 16.59 42.52
C THR A 113 25.15 16.71 41.14
N ARG A 114 25.98 16.84 40.10
CA ARG A 114 25.51 16.89 38.69
C ARG A 114 24.68 15.67 38.32
N GLN A 115 25.01 14.49 38.85
CA GLN A 115 24.21 13.28 38.70
C GLN A 115 22.80 13.44 39.27
N THR A 116 22.68 14.03 40.46
CA THR A 116 21.39 14.25 41.11
C THR A 116 20.52 15.23 40.31
N GLU A 117 21.13 16.27 39.73
CA GLU A 117 20.42 17.21 38.85
C GLU A 117 19.92 16.54 37.56
N ALA A 118 20.75 15.69 36.93
CA ALA A 118 20.36 14.94 35.74
C ALA A 118 19.16 14.00 36.02
N VAL A 119 19.20 13.28 37.15
CA VAL A 119 18.09 12.43 37.59
C VAL A 119 16.84 13.26 37.90
N LYS A 120 17.00 14.40 38.57
CA LYS A 120 15.89 15.31 38.90
C LYS A 120 15.23 15.90 37.65
N ALA A 121 16.01 16.24 36.62
CA ALA A 121 15.49 16.69 35.33
C ALA A 121 14.68 15.59 34.65
N LEU A 122 15.17 14.34 34.63
CA LEU A 122 14.43 13.20 34.07
C LEU A 122 13.12 12.92 34.82
N GLN A 123 13.13 13.03 36.14
CA GLN A 123 11.93 12.85 36.99
C GLN A 123 10.95 14.02 36.90
N GLY A 124 11.43 15.22 36.54
CA GLY A 124 10.65 16.46 36.44
C GLY A 124 9.69 16.55 35.26
N GLY A 125 9.49 15.46 34.50
CA GLY A 125 8.52 15.43 33.41
C GLY A 125 9.05 15.93 32.07
N VAL A 126 10.35 15.84 31.79
CA VAL A 126 10.89 16.13 30.43
C VAL A 126 10.19 15.31 29.33
N LEU A 127 9.64 14.15 29.69
CA LEU A 127 8.89 13.28 28.79
C LEU A 127 7.39 13.60 28.67
N SER A 128 6.82 14.49 29.49
CA SER A 128 5.38 14.79 29.44
C SER A 128 4.99 15.73 28.29
N GLY A 129 5.99 16.34 27.62
CA GLY A 129 5.82 17.17 26.43
C GLY A 129 6.24 16.52 25.11
N LEU A 130 6.61 15.23 25.13
CA LEU A 130 6.86 14.39 23.94
C LEU A 130 5.63 13.55 23.61
#